data_AF-T0YA08-F1
#
_entry.id   AF-T0YA08-F1
#
_cell.length_a   1.000
_cell.length_b   1.000
_cell.length_c   1.000
_cell.angle_alpha   90.00
_cell.angle_beta   90.00
_cell.angle_gamma   90.00
#
_symmetry.space_group_name_H-M   'P 1'
#
loop_
_entity.id
_entity.type
_entity.pdbx_description
1 polymer ?
#
loop_
_entity_poly.entity_id
_entity_poly.type
_entity_poly.pdbx_seq_one_letter_code
_entity_poly.pdbx_strand_id
1 'polypeptide(L)'
;MRKHALAAWIVDDTGLPKKGTHSVGVARQYCGQLGKQENCRVAVSVSLATAAYRLYLPETWANDEQRRKEVGVPKEVKFQTKPEIELNQIRWLVNEDVPRGVVLADAAYGNDNGFREGLVSLGLSYAVGIQSSTTLWPPGMVPLPPQPKGKMG
;
A
#
# COMPACT_ATOMS: atom_id res chain seq x y z
N MET A 1 -28.84 -13.25 19.77
CA MET A 1 -27.54 -12.54 19.87
C MET A 1 -27.50 -11.45 18.81
N ARG A 2 -27.19 -10.19 19.16
CA ARG A 2 -26.80 -9.20 18.16
C ARG A 2 -25.33 -9.45 17.81
N LYS A 3 -25.05 -9.92 16.59
CA LYS A 3 -23.67 -9.97 16.07
C LYS A 3 -23.26 -8.53 15.75
N HIS A 4 -22.49 -7.89 16.62
CA HIS A 4 -21.87 -6.62 16.28
C HIS A 4 -20.83 -6.88 15.18
N ALA A 5 -21.06 -6.31 13.98
CA ALA A 5 -20.06 -6.30 12.93
C ALA A 5 -18.91 -5.37 13.36
N LEU A 6 -17.68 -5.86 13.28
CA LEU A 6 -16.51 -5.12 13.75
C LEU A 6 -16.17 -4.02 12.74
N ALA A 7 -15.99 -2.78 13.22
CA ALA A 7 -16.04 -1.58 12.37
C ALA A 7 -14.70 -1.27 11.67
N ALA A 8 -13.58 -1.46 12.36
CA ALA A 8 -12.21 -1.50 11.83
C ALA A 8 -11.29 -1.95 12.97
N TRP A 9 -10.26 -2.75 12.68
CA TRP A 9 -9.05 -2.83 13.48
C TRP A 9 -7.94 -2.17 12.61
N ILE A 10 -6.66 -2.27 12.97
CA ILE A 10 -5.55 -1.63 12.22
C ILE A 10 -4.33 -2.55 12.17
N VAL A 11 -3.49 -2.33 11.16
CA VAL A 11 -2.30 -3.13 10.80
C VAL A 11 -1.08 -2.21 10.80
N ASP A 12 0.02 -2.68 11.36
CA ASP A 12 1.33 -2.02 11.34
C ASP A 12 2.43 -3.08 11.13
N ASP A 13 3.61 -2.65 10.67
CA ASP A 13 4.74 -3.46 10.19
C ASP A 13 6.09 -3.17 10.90
N THR A 14 6.85 -4.20 11.26
CA THR A 14 8.05 -4.11 12.13
C THR A 14 9.14 -5.14 11.70
N GLY A 15 10.46 -4.93 11.98
CA GLY A 15 11.53 -5.99 11.93
C GLY A 15 12.25 -6.27 13.28
N LEU A 16 12.59 -7.50 13.73
CA LEU A 16 13.15 -7.83 15.07
C LEU A 16 14.63 -8.18 14.91
N PRO A 17 15.61 -7.29 15.06
CA PRO A 17 17.01 -7.54 14.80
C PRO A 17 17.54 -8.92 15.19
N LYS A 18 17.87 -9.74 14.19
CA LYS A 18 18.52 -11.02 14.32
C LYS A 18 19.43 -11.25 13.11
N LYS A 19 20.69 -11.61 13.41
CA LYS A 19 21.83 -11.97 12.54
C LYS A 19 22.24 -13.43 12.82
N GLY A 20 22.93 -14.06 11.88
CA GLY A 20 23.37 -15.45 12.00
C GLY A 20 22.24 -16.44 11.71
N THR A 21 22.60 -17.66 11.31
CA THR A 21 21.76 -18.52 10.48
C THR A 21 20.63 -19.26 11.21
N HIS A 22 20.75 -19.48 12.51
CA HIS A 22 19.89 -20.43 13.24
C HIS A 22 18.84 -19.75 14.14
N SER A 23 18.12 -18.74 13.66
CA SER A 23 16.89 -18.32 14.35
C SER A 23 15.82 -17.78 13.43
N VAL A 24 14.59 -18.11 13.79
CA VAL A 24 13.35 -17.78 13.09
C VAL A 24 13.27 -16.27 12.78
N GLY A 25 13.50 -15.95 11.50
CA GLY A 25 13.20 -14.71 10.80
C GLY A 25 14.32 -13.68 10.59
N VAL A 26 15.57 -13.96 10.97
CA VAL A 26 16.80 -13.12 10.72
C VAL A 26 16.96 -12.55 9.28
N ALA A 27 17.19 -11.24 9.03
CA ALA A 27 18.16 -10.63 8.04
C ALA A 27 18.10 -9.07 7.83
N ARG A 28 19.08 -8.40 7.14
CA ARG A 28 19.47 -6.94 7.27
C ARG A 28 18.42 -5.93 6.72
N GLN A 29 17.12 -6.08 6.96
CA GLN A 29 16.07 -5.22 6.35
C GLN A 29 15.94 -3.81 6.97
N TYR A 30 15.20 -2.91 6.28
CA TYR A 30 14.31 -1.94 6.95
C TYR A 30 13.20 -2.76 7.60
N CYS A 31 13.64 -3.47 8.62
CA CYS A 31 13.10 -3.38 9.92
C CYS A 31 12.37 -2.05 10.06
N GLY A 32 11.05 -2.03 10.27
CA GLY A 32 10.36 -0.81 10.72
C GLY A 32 11.20 -0.13 11.83
N GLN A 33 11.64 -1.01 12.74
CA GLN A 33 12.58 -0.85 13.85
C GLN A 33 14.06 -0.53 13.49
N LEU A 34 14.50 -0.37 12.23
CA LEU A 34 15.87 0.07 11.89
C LEU A 34 16.02 1.13 10.80
N GLY A 35 15.01 1.88 10.34
CA GLY A 35 15.24 3.27 9.84
C GLY A 35 16.16 3.48 8.60
N LYS A 36 16.64 2.39 8.03
CA LYS A 36 17.75 2.15 7.10
C LYS A 36 17.74 0.62 6.98
N GLN A 37 18.86 -0.06 7.14
CA GLN A 37 18.92 -1.52 7.17
C GLN A 37 19.68 -2.02 8.42
N GLU A 38 19.26 -3.16 8.99
CA GLU A 38 20.09 -4.07 9.82
C GLU A 38 19.38 -5.39 10.23
N ASN A 39 20.14 -6.42 10.65
CA ASN A 39 19.78 -7.85 10.53
C ASN A 39 18.63 -8.15 11.51
N CYS A 40 17.41 -8.58 11.07
CA CYS A 40 16.07 -8.51 11.73
C CYS A 40 14.88 -9.41 11.21
N ARG A 41 13.79 -9.59 12.02
CA ARG A 41 12.65 -10.57 11.87
C ARG A 41 11.14 -10.21 12.01
N VAL A 42 10.67 -9.01 12.42
CA VAL A 42 9.34 -8.91 13.09
C VAL A 42 8.21 -9.26 12.11
N ALA A 43 7.09 -9.41 12.78
CA ALA A 43 5.95 -10.25 12.63
C ALA A 43 4.86 -9.32 13.15
N VAL A 44 3.91 -9.06 12.29
CA VAL A 44 3.21 -7.80 12.34
C VAL A 44 1.85 -7.92 11.71
N SER A 45 0.96 -7.09 12.22
CA SER A 45 -0.21 -7.68 12.85
C SER A 45 -1.45 -7.16 12.17
N VAL A 46 -1.94 -7.93 11.20
CA VAL A 46 -3.29 -7.74 10.67
C VAL A 46 -4.29 -7.99 11.78
N SER A 47 -4.82 -6.89 12.24
CA SER A 47 -6.15 -6.84 12.82
C SER A 47 -7.17 -6.62 11.65
N LEU A 48 -8.50 -6.84 11.83
CA LEU A 48 -9.64 -6.72 10.87
C LEU A 48 -10.57 -5.50 11.11
N ALA A 49 -10.85 -4.58 10.18
CA ALA A 49 -10.06 -4.13 9.06
C ALA A 49 -8.55 -4.25 9.35
N THR A 50 -7.73 -4.59 8.37
CA THR A 50 -7.98 -4.47 6.92
C THR A 50 -8.14 -5.82 6.22
N ALA A 51 -8.83 -5.83 5.07
CA ALA A 51 -9.66 -6.97 4.65
C ALA A 51 -9.24 -7.74 3.38
N ALA A 52 -8.16 -7.35 2.69
CA ALA A 52 -7.68 -8.04 1.48
C ALA A 52 -6.16 -7.89 1.31
N TYR A 53 -5.52 -8.82 0.59
CA TYR A 53 -4.10 -8.73 0.21
C TYR A 53 -3.84 -9.40 -1.16
N ARG A 54 -2.85 -8.90 -1.91
CA ARG A 54 -2.40 -9.47 -3.20
C ARG A 54 -0.89 -9.31 -3.34
N LEU A 55 -0.22 -10.31 -3.92
CA LEU A 55 1.20 -10.20 -4.25
C LEU A 55 1.41 -9.16 -5.38
N TYR A 56 2.26 -8.17 -5.11
CA TYR A 56 2.74 -7.23 -6.13
C TYR A 56 3.78 -7.89 -7.03
N LEU A 57 3.48 -8.05 -8.33
CA LEU A 57 4.38 -8.61 -9.33
C LEU A 57 5.09 -7.48 -10.10
N PRO A 58 6.43 -7.34 -10.02
CA PRO A 58 7.16 -6.35 -10.80
C PRO A 58 7.04 -6.57 -12.31
N GLU A 59 7.02 -5.48 -13.08
CA GLU A 59 6.84 -5.50 -14.53
C GLU A 59 7.85 -6.39 -15.27
N THR A 60 9.13 -6.37 -14.87
CA THR A 60 10.17 -7.21 -15.47
C THR A 60 9.92 -8.71 -15.27
N TRP A 61 9.30 -9.11 -14.16
CA TRP A 61 8.87 -10.49 -13.93
C TRP A 61 7.60 -10.85 -14.71
N ALA A 62 6.67 -9.90 -14.88
CA ALA A 62 5.51 -10.10 -15.74
C ALA A 62 5.92 -10.34 -17.20
N ASN A 63 7.04 -9.77 -17.65
CA ASN A 63 7.47 -9.84 -19.05
C ASN A 63 8.45 -11.00 -19.37
N ASP A 64 8.85 -11.81 -18.38
CA ASP A 64 9.70 -13.01 -18.57
C ASP A 64 8.84 -14.29 -18.64
N GLU A 65 8.31 -14.59 -19.83
CA GLU A 65 7.39 -15.71 -20.03
C GLU A 65 7.99 -17.10 -19.75
N GLN A 66 9.29 -17.30 -20.01
CA GLN A 66 9.92 -18.59 -19.81
C GLN A 66 10.06 -18.89 -18.31
N ARG A 67 10.59 -17.93 -17.55
CA ARG A 67 10.68 -18.03 -16.11
C ARG A 67 9.31 -18.15 -15.45
N ARG A 68 8.32 -17.40 -15.95
CA ARG A 68 6.91 -17.51 -15.53
C ARG A 68 6.38 -18.93 -15.70
N LYS A 69 6.63 -19.58 -16.85
CA LYS A 69 6.20 -20.98 -17.08
C LYS A 69 6.87 -21.96 -16.12
N GLU A 70 8.19 -21.86 -15.94
CA GLU A 70 8.96 -22.81 -15.13
C GLU A 70 8.58 -22.80 -13.64
N VAL A 71 8.11 -21.65 -13.11
CA VAL A 71 7.57 -21.55 -11.74
C VAL A 71 6.04 -21.42 -11.66
N GLY A 72 5.33 -21.65 -12.78
CA GLY A 72 3.87 -21.75 -12.81
C GLY A 72 3.06 -20.45 -12.65
N VAL A 73 3.63 -19.29 -12.96
CA VAL A 73 2.91 -17.99 -12.92
C VAL A 73 1.84 -17.95 -14.02
N PRO A 74 0.53 -17.78 -13.70
CA PRO A 74 -0.54 -17.73 -14.68
C PRO A 74 -0.37 -16.55 -15.66
N LYS A 75 -0.77 -16.73 -16.93
CA LYS A 75 -0.48 -15.79 -18.04
C LYS A 75 -1.28 -14.48 -17.94
N GLU A 76 -2.50 -14.59 -17.44
CA GLU A 76 -3.46 -13.51 -17.23
C GLU A 76 -3.01 -12.46 -16.20
N VAL A 77 -2.07 -12.80 -15.33
CA VAL A 77 -1.44 -11.84 -14.41
C VAL A 77 -0.58 -10.86 -15.22
N LYS A 78 -1.00 -9.60 -15.25
CA LYS A 78 -0.30 -8.47 -15.88
C LYS A 78 0.15 -7.45 -14.82
N PHE A 79 1.03 -6.54 -15.20
CA PHE A 79 1.52 -5.47 -14.34
C PHE A 79 0.43 -4.43 -14.02
N GLN A 80 0.43 -3.92 -12.78
CA GLN A 80 -0.45 -2.87 -12.25
C GLN A 80 0.27 -2.17 -11.08
N THR A 81 -0.02 -0.89 -10.81
CA THR A 81 0.59 -0.15 -9.69
C THR A 81 -0.08 -0.47 -8.34
N LYS A 82 0.59 -0.15 -7.22
CA LYS A 82 0.06 -0.44 -5.87
C LYS A 82 -1.26 0.27 -5.55
N PRO A 83 -1.44 1.59 -5.81
CA PRO A 83 -2.72 2.26 -5.54
C PRO A 83 -3.87 1.76 -6.43
N GLU A 84 -3.59 1.39 -7.69
CA GLU A 84 -4.59 0.79 -8.58
C GLU A 84 -5.04 -0.59 -8.09
N ILE A 85 -4.11 -1.42 -7.58
CA ILE A 85 -4.45 -2.72 -6.99
C ILE A 85 -5.34 -2.52 -5.76
N GLU A 86 -4.92 -1.65 -4.83
CA GLU A 86 -5.64 -1.40 -3.56
C GLU A 86 -7.05 -0.84 -3.81
N LEU A 87 -7.20 0.17 -4.67
CA LEU A 87 -8.49 0.76 -4.97
C LEU A 87 -9.45 -0.23 -5.66
N ASN A 88 -8.94 -1.14 -6.49
CA ASN A 88 -9.75 -2.19 -7.08
C ASN A 88 -10.20 -3.25 -6.04
N GLN A 89 -9.36 -3.55 -5.04
CA GLN A 89 -9.76 -4.42 -3.93
C GLN A 89 -10.85 -3.75 -3.06
N ILE A 90 -10.71 -2.46 -2.76
CA ILE A 90 -11.72 -1.69 -2.02
C ILE A 90 -13.05 -1.64 -2.78
N ARG A 91 -13.03 -1.42 -4.11
CA ARG A 91 -14.23 -1.47 -4.97
C ARG A 91 -14.96 -2.81 -4.90
N TRP A 92 -14.21 -3.91 -4.95
CA TRP A 92 -14.79 -5.24 -4.84
C TRP A 92 -15.43 -5.46 -3.45
N LEU A 93 -14.74 -5.11 -2.36
CA LEU A 93 -15.28 -5.21 -0.99
C LEU A 93 -16.57 -4.39 -0.80
N VAL A 94 -16.69 -3.23 -1.46
CA VAL A 94 -17.93 -2.42 -1.47
C VAL A 94 -19.06 -3.09 -2.26
N ASN A 95 -18.76 -3.74 -3.38
CA ASN A 95 -19.76 -4.46 -4.18
C ASN A 95 -20.29 -5.74 -3.50
N GLU A 96 -19.46 -6.42 -2.70
CA GLU A 96 -19.85 -7.57 -1.87
C GLU A 96 -20.53 -7.17 -0.54
N ASP A 97 -20.83 -5.88 -0.35
CA ASP A 97 -21.44 -5.27 0.85
C ASP A 97 -20.74 -5.64 2.18
N VAL A 98 -19.41 -5.71 2.15
CA VAL A 98 -18.60 -5.93 3.36
C VAL A 98 -18.77 -4.72 4.30
N PRO A 99 -18.95 -4.94 5.63
CA PRO A 99 -19.12 -3.85 6.60
C PRO A 99 -18.02 -2.78 6.49
N ARG A 100 -18.46 -1.52 6.32
CA ARG A 100 -17.57 -0.39 5.99
C ARG A 100 -17.01 0.26 7.26
N GLY A 101 -15.75 0.67 7.17
CA GLY A 101 -15.02 1.43 8.19
C GLY A 101 -14.27 2.61 7.60
N VAL A 102 -13.49 3.32 8.44
CA VAL A 102 -12.59 4.38 7.97
C VAL A 102 -11.36 3.75 7.31
N VAL A 103 -11.04 4.17 6.08
CA VAL A 103 -9.84 3.72 5.37
C VAL A 103 -8.62 4.46 5.90
N LEU A 104 -7.59 3.72 6.32
CA LEU A 104 -6.34 4.27 6.84
C LEU A 104 -5.16 3.82 5.95
N ALA A 105 -4.23 4.73 5.69
CA ALA A 105 -3.02 4.45 4.92
C ALA A 105 -1.89 5.45 5.23
N ASP A 106 -0.65 5.09 4.92
CA ASP A 106 0.51 5.95 5.07
C ASP A 106 0.63 7.00 3.93
N ALA A 107 1.71 7.78 3.94
CA ALA A 107 1.98 8.78 2.92
C ALA A 107 2.35 8.21 1.53
N ALA A 108 2.67 6.92 1.40
CA ALA A 108 2.96 6.31 0.11
C ALA A 108 1.68 6.16 -0.74
N TYR A 109 0.53 5.93 -0.08
CA TYR A 109 -0.79 6.00 -0.72
C TYR A 109 -1.42 7.38 -0.58
N GLY A 110 -1.32 8.00 0.59
CA GLY A 110 -2.01 9.25 0.89
C GLY A 110 -1.50 10.47 0.12
N ASN A 111 -0.30 10.42 -0.47
CA ASN A 111 0.15 11.45 -1.42
C ASN A 111 -0.58 11.38 -2.79
N ASP A 112 -1.13 10.25 -3.21
CA ASP A 112 -1.77 10.10 -4.53
C ASP A 112 -3.18 10.71 -4.57
N ASN A 113 -3.41 11.66 -5.49
CA ASN A 113 -4.69 12.35 -5.60
C ASN A 113 -5.82 11.42 -6.08
N GLY A 114 -5.55 10.59 -7.08
CA GLY A 114 -6.54 9.69 -7.67
C GLY A 114 -6.98 8.59 -6.72
N PHE A 115 -6.08 8.13 -5.84
CA PHE A 115 -6.43 7.24 -4.73
C PHE A 115 -7.40 7.90 -3.76
N ARG A 116 -7.10 9.13 -3.29
CA ARG A 116 -7.97 9.87 -2.36
C ARG A 116 -9.32 10.22 -2.97
N GLU A 117 -9.36 10.68 -4.21
CA GLU A 117 -10.61 10.93 -4.97
C GLU A 117 -11.39 9.63 -5.20
N GLY A 118 -10.69 8.53 -5.46
CA GLY A 118 -11.25 7.18 -5.55
C GLY A 118 -12.03 6.78 -4.30
N LEU A 119 -11.45 6.96 -3.11
CA LEU A 119 -12.13 6.67 -1.84
C LEU A 119 -13.38 7.53 -1.63
N VAL A 120 -13.31 8.82 -1.98
CA VAL A 120 -14.47 9.75 -1.91
C VAL A 120 -15.58 9.30 -2.88
N SER A 121 -15.24 8.92 -4.11
CA SER A 121 -16.23 8.47 -5.11
C SER A 121 -17.00 7.20 -4.70
N LEU A 122 -16.41 6.40 -3.82
CA LEU A 122 -17.02 5.18 -3.25
C LEU A 122 -17.80 5.45 -1.94
N GLY A 123 -17.88 6.72 -1.51
CA GLY A 123 -18.56 7.12 -0.28
C GLY A 123 -17.84 6.68 1.00
N LEU A 124 -16.53 6.46 0.96
CA LEU A 124 -15.74 6.01 2.09
C LEU A 124 -15.07 7.19 2.81
N SER A 125 -15.17 7.22 4.14
CA SER A 125 -14.36 8.11 4.97
C SER A 125 -12.93 7.56 5.09
N TYR A 126 -11.94 8.44 5.12
CA TYR A 126 -10.53 8.05 5.25
C TYR A 126 -9.74 9.00 6.17
N ALA A 127 -8.63 8.50 6.71
CA ALA A 127 -7.56 9.33 7.28
C ALA A 127 -6.21 8.74 6.85
N VAL A 128 -5.49 9.46 5.99
CA VAL A 128 -4.23 9.00 5.39
C VAL A 128 -3.09 9.97 5.67
N GLY A 129 -1.88 9.45 5.84
CA GLY A 129 -0.68 10.28 5.96
C GLY A 129 -0.36 11.04 4.67
N ILE A 130 0.34 12.17 4.78
CA ILE A 130 0.93 12.90 3.65
C ILE A 130 2.33 13.37 4.03
N GLN A 131 3.18 13.67 3.04
CA GLN A 131 4.48 14.29 3.29
C GLN A 131 4.33 15.78 3.67
N SER A 132 5.24 16.30 4.48
CA SER A 132 5.27 17.73 4.86
C SER A 132 5.57 18.67 3.69
N SER A 133 6.11 18.14 2.59
CA SER A 133 6.32 18.84 1.31
C SER A 133 5.07 18.88 0.43
N THR A 134 3.99 18.17 0.78
CA THR A 134 2.75 18.16 0.00
C THR A 134 2.07 19.52 0.11
N THR A 135 2.04 20.26 -1.00
CA THR A 135 1.41 21.57 -1.05
C THR A 135 -0.12 21.43 -1.10
N LEU A 136 -0.79 22.12 -0.18
CA LEU A 136 -2.23 22.15 -0.08
C LEU A 136 -2.73 23.55 -0.47
N TRP A 137 -3.81 23.57 -1.25
CA TRP A 137 -4.47 24.81 -1.69
C TRP A 137 -5.82 24.93 -0.99
N PRO A 138 -6.19 26.11 -0.48
CA PRO A 138 -7.55 26.35 -0.01
C PRO A 138 -8.58 26.09 -1.12
N PRO A 139 -9.84 25.75 -0.79
CA PRO A 139 -10.89 25.57 -1.78
C PRO A 139 -10.98 26.74 -2.76
N GLY A 140 -10.93 26.44 -4.06
CA GLY A 140 -10.96 27.43 -5.14
C GLY A 140 -9.59 27.93 -5.63
N MET A 141 -8.47 27.52 -5.02
CA MET A 141 -7.12 27.76 -5.57
C MET A 141 -6.58 26.54 -6.31
N VAL A 142 -5.77 26.79 -7.35
CA VAL A 142 -5.09 25.76 -8.15
C VAL A 142 -3.57 25.97 -8.11
N PRO A 143 -2.75 24.91 -8.29
CA PRO A 143 -1.30 25.06 -8.32
C PRO A 143 -0.81 25.99 -9.43
N LEU A 144 0.20 26.81 -9.13
CA LEU A 144 0.94 27.54 -10.16
C LEU A 144 1.69 26.54 -11.08
N PRO A 145 1.75 26.81 -12.40
CA PRO A 145 2.46 25.93 -13.33
C PRO A 145 3.96 25.84 -13.00
N PRO A 146 4.60 24.67 -13.24
CA PRO A 146 6.00 24.47 -12.91
C PRO A 146 6.92 25.37 -13.72
N GLN A 147 8.01 25.85 -13.10
CA GLN A 147 9.00 26.65 -13.83
C GLN A 147 9.73 25.78 -14.89
N PRO A 148 10.04 26.33 -16.09
CA PRO A 148 10.77 25.60 -17.13
C PRO A 148 12.17 25.19 -16.66
N LYS A 149 12.55 23.93 -16.89
CA LYS A 149 13.93 23.48 -16.66
C LYS A 149 14.85 24.08 -17.74
N GLY A 150 15.84 24.89 -17.33
CA GLY A 150 16.89 25.37 -18.22
C GLY A 150 17.77 24.22 -18.74
N LYS A 151 18.34 24.39 -19.95
CA LYS A 151 19.35 23.47 -20.48
C LYS A 151 20.60 23.53 -19.59
N MET A 152 21.01 22.39 -19.03
CA MET A 152 22.35 22.29 -18.43
C MET A 152 23.39 22.22 -19.55
N GLY A 153 24.44 23.03 -19.41
CA GLY A 153 25.71 22.91 -20.14
C GLY A 153 26.82 22.49 -19.20
#